data_AF-A0A7Y9N3W4-F1
#
_entry.id   AF-A0A7Y9N3W4-F1
#
_cell.length_a   1.000
_cell.length_b   1.000
_cell.length_c   1.000
_cell.angle_alpha   90.00
_cell.angle_beta   90.00
_cell.angle_gamma   90.00
#
_symmetry.space_group_name_H-M   'P 1'
#
loop_
_entity.id
_entity.type
_entity.pdbx_description
1 polymer ?
#
loop_
_entity_poly.entity_id
_entity_poly.type
_entity_poly.pdbx_seq_one_letter_code
_entity_poly.pdbx_strand_id
1 'polypeptide(L)'
;MNTTTATPAAQTVEPGTPLHWFLEVWSGDAAADVAKALTCTEVDALAGLLRSCGRTAAALEWINAHARSDEEGDAHHRTPAEALRAEFDELAASVPGLDLCEEDPETFGYGHLVFYKQNEDARIGFTEICDRASDDPEREVTGYEWLADRRGADGVTVVTASGSAALDDLDTITAAAWTWATQ
;
A
#
# COMPACT_ATOMS: atom_id res chain seq x y z
N MET A 1 10.23 -32.80 -20.51
CA MET A 1 11.29 -31.82 -20.79
C MET A 1 11.12 -30.73 -19.74
N ASN A 2 12.03 -30.61 -18.78
CA ASN A 2 11.94 -29.59 -17.72
C ASN A 2 12.74 -28.38 -18.17
N THR A 3 12.04 -27.31 -18.53
CA THR A 3 12.66 -26.01 -18.81
C THR A 3 12.86 -25.29 -17.47
N THR A 4 14.08 -25.36 -16.93
CA THR A 4 14.47 -24.48 -15.83
C THR A 4 14.65 -23.09 -16.41
N THR A 5 13.68 -22.20 -16.18
CA THR A 5 13.82 -20.76 -16.48
C THR A 5 14.88 -20.20 -15.54
N ALA A 6 16.09 -19.97 -16.04
CA ALA A 6 17.11 -19.23 -15.30
C ALA A 6 16.68 -17.76 -15.22
N THR A 7 16.52 -17.24 -14.01
CA THR A 7 16.30 -15.80 -13.78
C THR A 7 17.48 -15.03 -14.38
N PRO A 8 17.25 -14.07 -15.30
CA PRO A 8 18.33 -13.28 -15.88
C PRO A 8 19.07 -12.51 -14.78
N ALA A 9 20.40 -12.59 -14.79
CA ALA A 9 21.24 -11.85 -13.86
C ALA A 9 21.13 -10.34 -14.15
N ALA A 10 21.07 -9.54 -13.09
CA ALA A 10 21.06 -8.08 -13.20
C ALA A 10 22.31 -7.59 -13.96
N GLN A 11 22.11 -6.60 -14.82
CA GLN A 11 23.18 -5.96 -15.56
C GLN A 11 24.10 -5.22 -14.59
N THR A 12 25.40 -5.50 -14.68
CA THR A 12 26.42 -4.76 -13.94
C THR A 12 26.59 -3.39 -14.60
N VAL A 13 26.48 -2.32 -13.81
CA VAL A 13 26.61 -0.94 -14.28
C VAL A 13 27.87 -0.34 -13.71
N GLU A 14 28.76 0.13 -14.59
CA GLU A 14 30.03 0.76 -14.22
C GLU A 14 29.79 2.10 -13.49
N PRO A 15 30.40 2.31 -12.30
CA PRO A 15 30.29 3.56 -11.56
C PRO A 15 30.74 4.79 -12.36
N GLY A 16 30.07 5.92 -12.14
CA GLY A 16 30.42 7.20 -12.76
C GLY A 16 29.97 7.37 -14.22
N THR A 17 29.37 6.34 -14.82
CA THR A 17 28.73 6.45 -16.15
C THR A 17 27.42 7.23 -16.08
N PRO A 18 26.92 7.78 -17.21
CA PRO A 18 25.60 8.39 -17.25
C PRO A 18 24.48 7.45 -16.79
N LEU A 19 24.56 6.15 -17.12
CA LEU A 19 23.59 5.15 -16.67
C LEU A 19 23.66 4.97 -15.15
N HIS A 20 24.86 4.90 -14.56
CA HIS A 20 25.02 4.85 -13.11
C HIS A 20 24.32 6.04 -12.43
N TRP A 21 24.58 7.26 -12.88
CA TRP A 21 23.95 8.44 -12.32
C TRP A 21 22.43 8.50 -12.55
N PHE A 22 21.97 8.05 -13.71
CA PHE A 22 20.54 7.92 -13.97
C PHE A 22 19.88 6.97 -12.96
N LEU A 23 20.44 5.78 -12.75
CA LEU A 23 19.90 4.82 -11.79
C LEU A 23 19.89 5.37 -10.36
N GLU A 24 20.93 6.08 -9.93
CA GLU A 24 20.97 6.67 -8.60
C GLU A 24 19.90 7.75 -8.41
N VAL A 25 19.75 8.68 -9.35
CA VAL A 25 18.74 9.76 -9.26
C VAL A 25 17.32 9.20 -9.32
N TRP A 26 17.08 8.26 -10.23
CA TRP A 26 15.75 7.70 -10.46
C TRP A 26 15.43 6.50 -9.54
N SER A 27 16.32 6.14 -8.60
CA SER A 27 16.01 5.24 -7.49
C SER A 27 15.78 5.97 -6.16
N GLY A 28 15.78 7.31 -6.19
CA GLY A 28 15.41 8.15 -5.04
C GLY A 28 14.00 8.73 -5.21
N ASP A 29 13.75 9.86 -4.55
CA ASP A 29 12.40 10.42 -4.31
C ASP A 29 11.67 10.95 -5.56
N ALA A 30 12.27 10.88 -6.75
CA ALA A 30 11.72 11.45 -7.98
C ALA A 30 10.38 10.80 -8.41
N ALA A 31 10.13 9.55 -8.00
CA ALA A 31 8.90 8.84 -8.33
C ALA A 31 7.65 9.59 -7.83
N ALA A 32 7.68 10.11 -6.60
CA ALA A 32 6.56 10.83 -6.00
C ALA A 32 6.12 12.07 -6.80
N ASP A 33 7.09 12.77 -7.41
CA ASP A 33 6.84 14.00 -8.15
C ASP A 33 6.46 13.75 -9.62
N VAL A 34 7.08 12.74 -10.24
CA VAL A 34 7.10 12.59 -11.70
C VAL A 34 6.22 11.45 -12.20
N ALA A 35 6.05 10.37 -11.43
CA ALA A 35 5.43 9.13 -11.95
C ALA A 35 4.02 9.34 -12.51
N LYS A 36 3.22 10.22 -11.89
CA LYS A 36 1.87 10.59 -12.34
C LYS A 36 1.80 11.28 -13.70
N ALA A 37 2.91 11.85 -14.17
CA ALA A 37 2.97 12.57 -15.44
C ALA A 37 3.42 11.68 -16.61
N LEU A 38 3.87 10.46 -16.31
CA LEU A 38 4.25 9.48 -17.32
C LEU A 38 3.00 8.76 -17.85
N THR A 39 3.09 8.21 -19.05
CA THR A 39 2.16 7.19 -19.55
C THR A 39 2.53 5.82 -18.99
N CYS A 40 1.60 4.86 -18.99
CA CYS A 40 1.87 3.49 -18.51
C CYS A 40 3.08 2.86 -19.23
N THR A 41 3.21 3.10 -20.54
CA THR A 41 4.35 2.59 -21.34
C THR A 41 5.68 3.20 -20.91
N GLU A 42 5.69 4.49 -20.56
CA GLU A 42 6.90 5.17 -20.10
C GLU A 42 7.34 4.69 -18.73
N VAL A 43 6.39 4.54 -17.78
CA VAL A 43 6.73 4.00 -16.45
C VAL A 43 7.17 2.54 -16.54
N ASP A 44 6.58 1.74 -17.43
CA ASP A 44 6.97 0.35 -17.65
C ASP A 44 8.38 0.25 -18.21
N ALA A 45 8.72 1.10 -19.18
CA ALA A 45 10.06 1.14 -19.74
C ALA A 45 11.09 1.53 -18.68
N LEU A 46 10.78 2.51 -17.84
CA LEU A 46 11.62 2.95 -16.73
C LEU A 46 11.79 1.86 -15.67
N ALA A 47 10.69 1.28 -15.20
CA ALA A 47 10.71 0.19 -14.22
C ALA A 47 11.43 -1.04 -14.77
N GLY A 48 11.25 -1.35 -16.06
CA GLY A 48 11.97 -2.40 -16.77
C GLY A 48 13.48 -2.18 -16.77
N LEU A 49 13.94 -0.94 -17.05
CA LEU A 49 15.35 -0.58 -16.96
C LEU A 49 15.89 -0.77 -15.54
N LEU A 50 15.20 -0.23 -14.53
CA LEU A 50 15.58 -0.35 -13.12
C LEU A 50 15.71 -1.82 -12.69
N ARG A 51 14.70 -2.66 -12.99
CA ARG A 51 14.75 -4.11 -12.71
C ARG A 51 15.92 -4.78 -13.42
N SER A 52 16.16 -4.44 -14.68
CA SER A 52 17.27 -5.02 -15.46
C SER A 52 18.64 -4.71 -14.85
N CYS A 53 18.76 -3.62 -14.09
CA CYS A 53 19.97 -3.20 -13.37
C CYS A 53 19.93 -3.55 -11.86
N GLY A 54 19.00 -4.41 -11.43
CA GLY A 54 18.89 -4.89 -10.05
C GLY A 54 18.29 -3.89 -9.05
N ARG A 55 17.66 -2.81 -9.51
CA ARG A 55 16.96 -1.80 -8.69
C ARG A 55 15.47 -2.15 -8.56
N THR A 56 15.17 -3.36 -8.08
CA THR A 56 13.78 -3.88 -8.06
C THR A 56 12.85 -3.08 -7.14
N ALA A 57 13.34 -2.60 -5.99
CA ALA A 57 12.54 -1.78 -5.07
C ALA A 57 12.12 -0.45 -5.71
N ALA A 58 13.07 0.29 -6.27
CA ALA A 58 12.78 1.51 -7.02
C ALA A 58 11.83 1.26 -8.19
N ALA A 59 12.02 0.17 -8.94
CA ALA A 59 11.11 -0.17 -10.04
C ALA A 59 9.65 -0.40 -9.57
N LEU A 60 9.48 -0.97 -8.37
CA LEU A 60 8.15 -1.16 -7.78
C LEU A 60 7.56 0.19 -7.33
N GLU A 61 8.39 1.04 -6.70
CA GLU A 61 8.01 2.39 -6.29
C GLU A 61 7.48 3.21 -7.48
N TRP A 62 8.18 3.19 -8.62
CA TRP A 62 7.73 3.90 -9.83
C TRP A 62 6.36 3.43 -10.33
N ILE A 63 6.14 2.11 -10.38
CA ILE A 63 4.84 1.56 -10.79
C ILE A 63 3.75 1.93 -9.79
N ASN A 64 4.03 1.83 -8.49
CA ASN A 64 3.07 2.19 -7.44
C ASN A 64 2.71 3.68 -7.50
N ALA A 65 3.70 4.56 -7.60
CA ALA A 65 3.49 6.00 -7.67
C ALA A 65 2.71 6.41 -8.93
N HIS A 66 2.95 5.75 -10.06
CA HIS A 66 2.19 5.99 -11.31
C HIS A 66 0.75 5.47 -11.22
N ALA A 67 0.56 4.23 -10.74
CA ALA A 67 -0.75 3.58 -10.62
C ALA A 67 -1.77 4.38 -9.80
N ARG A 68 -1.32 5.23 -8.87
CA ARG A 68 -2.19 6.14 -8.11
C ARG A 68 -2.94 7.15 -8.98
N SER A 69 -2.53 7.37 -10.23
CA SER A 69 -3.15 8.30 -11.19
C SER A 69 -3.80 7.61 -12.39
N ASP A 70 -3.69 6.28 -12.52
CA ASP A 70 -4.25 5.51 -13.64
C ASP A 70 -5.78 5.42 -13.51
N GLU A 71 -6.49 5.61 -14.63
CA GLU A 71 -7.95 5.56 -14.70
C GLU A 71 -8.45 4.15 -15.08
N GLU A 72 -9.75 3.89 -14.90
CA GLU A 72 -10.35 2.60 -15.24
C GLU A 72 -10.05 2.22 -16.70
N GLY A 73 -9.37 1.10 -16.89
CA GLY A 73 -8.94 0.61 -18.21
C GLY A 73 -7.44 0.74 -18.51
N ASP A 74 -6.70 1.46 -17.66
CA ASP A 74 -5.23 1.52 -17.75
C ASP A 74 -4.56 0.26 -17.18
N ALA A 75 -3.36 -0.05 -17.68
CA ALA A 75 -2.68 -1.31 -17.40
C ALA A 75 -2.28 -1.49 -15.93
N HIS A 76 -2.06 -0.39 -15.21
CA HIS A 76 -1.75 -0.40 -13.78
C HIS A 76 -2.87 0.20 -12.94
N HIS A 77 -4.06 0.40 -13.51
CA HIS A 77 -5.21 0.85 -12.75
C HIS A 77 -5.46 -0.08 -11.57
N ARG A 78 -5.45 0.53 -10.39
CA ARG A 78 -5.95 -0.08 -9.16
C ARG A 78 -7.21 0.67 -8.79
N THR A 79 -8.23 -0.07 -8.39
CA THR A 79 -9.34 0.55 -7.67
C THR A 79 -8.78 1.26 -6.44
N PRO A 80 -9.39 2.37 -5.98
CA PRO A 80 -8.94 3.04 -4.77
C PRO A 80 -8.82 2.12 -3.53
N ALA A 81 -9.65 1.08 -3.45
CA ALA A 81 -9.56 0.05 -2.39
C ALA A 81 -8.29 -0.81 -2.53
N GLU A 82 -7.93 -1.24 -3.74
CA GLU A 82 -6.68 -1.96 -4.00
C GLU A 82 -5.45 -1.07 -3.76
N ALA A 83 -5.53 0.21 -4.10
CA ALA A 83 -4.48 1.18 -3.81
C ALA A 83 -4.27 1.32 -2.29
N LEU A 84 -5.35 1.54 -1.52
CA LEU A 84 -5.29 1.60 -0.06
C LEU A 84 -4.69 0.33 0.55
N ARG A 85 -5.07 -0.84 0.02
CA ARG A 85 -4.53 -2.11 0.51
C ARG A 85 -3.02 -2.19 0.32
N ALA A 86 -2.52 -1.80 -0.84
CA ALA A 86 -1.08 -1.79 -1.10
C ALA A 86 -0.32 -0.85 -0.14
N GLU A 87 -0.89 0.33 0.17
CA GLU A 87 -0.31 1.24 1.17
C GLU A 87 -0.28 0.61 2.57
N PHE A 88 -1.31 -0.14 2.94
CA PHE A 88 -1.39 -0.81 4.24
C PHE A 88 -0.40 -1.96 4.36
N ASP A 89 -0.19 -2.73 3.29
CA ASP A 89 0.85 -3.75 3.23
C ASP A 89 2.25 -3.13 3.37
N GLU A 90 2.49 -1.99 2.73
CA GLU A 90 3.76 -1.26 2.85
C GLU A 90 3.97 -0.71 4.26
N LEU A 91 2.93 -0.18 4.90
CA LEU A 91 2.96 0.26 6.29
C LEU A 91 3.33 -0.89 7.24
N ALA A 92 2.67 -2.06 7.11
CA ALA A 92 3.00 -3.25 7.89
C ALA A 92 4.46 -3.68 7.70
N ALA A 93 4.96 -3.62 6.46
CA ALA A 93 6.35 -3.95 6.17
C ALA A 93 7.36 -2.93 6.74
N SER A 94 6.95 -1.67 6.87
CA SER A 94 7.81 -0.55 7.27
C SER A 94 7.90 -0.34 8.78
N VAL A 95 6.87 -0.74 9.54
CA VAL A 95 6.79 -0.53 11.00
C VAL A 95 7.04 -1.85 11.73
N PRO A 96 8.18 -2.01 12.45
CA PRO A 96 8.48 -3.24 13.17
C PRO A 96 7.41 -3.59 14.21
N GLY A 97 6.96 -4.84 14.19
CA GLY A 97 5.95 -5.33 15.14
C GLY A 97 4.52 -4.92 14.78
N LEU A 98 4.25 -4.53 13.54
CA LEU A 98 2.91 -4.28 13.05
C LEU A 98 2.43 -5.45 12.19
N ASP A 99 1.30 -6.05 12.54
CA ASP A 99 0.68 -7.13 11.77
C ASP A 99 -0.63 -6.61 11.15
N LEU A 100 -0.78 -6.76 9.83
CA LEU A 100 -2.03 -6.50 9.12
C LEU A 100 -2.80 -7.81 8.93
N CYS A 101 -4.07 -7.81 9.35
CA CYS A 101 -4.98 -8.94 9.24
C CYS A 101 -6.23 -8.56 8.46
N GLU A 102 -6.75 -9.51 7.68
CA GLU A 102 -8.11 -9.45 7.14
C GLU A 102 -9.06 -10.16 8.09
N GLU A 103 -10.11 -9.47 8.49
CA GLU A 103 -11.10 -9.99 9.41
C GLU A 103 -12.50 -9.81 8.85
N ASP A 104 -13.41 -10.68 9.27
CA ASP A 104 -14.84 -10.47 9.07
C ASP A 104 -15.36 -9.64 10.26
N PRO A 105 -15.83 -8.40 10.06
CA PRO A 105 -16.34 -7.58 11.13
C PRO A 105 -17.60 -8.16 11.78
N GLU A 106 -18.37 -9.02 11.11
CA GLU A 106 -19.51 -9.70 11.74
C GLU A 106 -19.05 -10.77 12.73
N THR A 107 -17.90 -11.40 12.45
CA THR A 107 -17.31 -12.44 13.29
C THR A 107 -16.45 -11.86 14.43
N PHE A 108 -15.62 -10.85 14.12
CA PHE A 108 -14.62 -10.33 15.05
C PHE A 108 -14.96 -8.94 15.60
N GLY A 109 -15.77 -8.15 14.89
CA GLY A 109 -16.31 -6.87 15.37
C GLY A 109 -15.44 -5.64 15.15
N TYR A 110 -14.27 -5.76 14.51
CA TYR A 110 -13.26 -4.68 14.51
C TYR A 110 -12.91 -4.11 13.13
N GLY A 111 -13.44 -4.68 12.05
CA GLY A 111 -13.27 -4.15 10.70
C GLY A 111 -12.84 -5.22 9.72
N HIS A 112 -12.66 -4.81 8.47
CA HIS A 112 -12.22 -5.68 7.39
C HIS A 112 -10.70 -5.75 7.33
N LEU A 113 -10.02 -4.61 7.59
CA LEU A 113 -8.57 -4.51 7.67
C LEU A 113 -8.18 -4.11 9.08
N VAL A 114 -7.36 -4.90 9.77
CA VAL A 114 -7.02 -4.65 11.17
C VAL A 114 -5.51 -4.71 11.35
N PHE A 115 -4.93 -3.63 11.87
CA PHE A 115 -3.56 -3.62 12.33
C PHE A 115 -3.47 -3.95 13.81
N TYR A 116 -2.55 -4.84 14.17
CA TYR A 116 -2.19 -5.19 15.53
C TYR A 116 -0.75 -4.79 15.83
N LYS A 117 -0.50 -4.23 17.02
CA LYS A 117 0.87 -4.06 17.52
C LYS A 117 1.29 -5.30 18.29
N GLN A 118 2.35 -5.95 17.83
CA GLN A 118 2.96 -7.07 18.53
C GLN A 118 3.40 -6.63 19.93
N ASN A 119 3.01 -7.42 20.93
CA ASN A 119 3.31 -7.18 22.36
C ASN A 119 2.56 -5.99 22.98
N GLU A 120 1.63 -5.36 22.27
CA GLU A 120 0.67 -4.43 22.83
C GLU A 120 -0.74 -4.98 22.61
N ASP A 121 -1.61 -4.84 23.61
CA ASP A 121 -3.04 -5.10 23.41
C ASP A 121 -3.66 -3.84 22.80
N ALA A 122 -3.24 -3.51 21.58
CA ALA A 122 -3.63 -2.32 20.84
C ALA A 122 -3.82 -2.63 19.36
N ARG A 123 -4.88 -2.07 18.79
CA ARG A 123 -5.22 -2.25 17.37
C ARG A 123 -5.91 -1.01 16.79
N ILE A 124 -5.91 -0.94 15.47
CA ILE A 124 -6.79 -0.08 14.69
C ILE A 124 -7.43 -0.93 13.59
N GLY A 125 -8.75 -0.85 13.47
CA GLY A 125 -9.49 -1.58 12.46
C GLY A 125 -10.27 -0.65 11.56
N PHE A 126 -10.33 -0.99 10.28
CA PHE A 126 -10.94 -0.24 9.20
C PHE A 126 -12.09 -1.05 8.61
N THR A 127 -13.31 -0.52 8.70
CA THR A 127 -14.52 -1.14 8.17
C THR A 127 -14.92 -0.46 6.87
N GLU A 128 -15.12 -1.24 5.81
CA GLU A 128 -15.61 -0.76 4.53
C GLU A 128 -17.01 -0.15 4.67
N ILE A 129 -17.14 1.09 4.21
CA ILE A 129 -18.42 1.73 3.92
C ILE A 129 -18.71 1.43 2.46
N CYS A 130 -19.91 0.94 2.17
CA CYS A 130 -20.30 0.57 0.81
C CYS A 130 -21.61 1.21 0.39
N ASP A 131 -21.77 1.37 -0.93
CA ASP A 131 -22.96 2.00 -1.51
C ASP A 131 -24.20 1.11 -1.48
N ARG A 132 -24.01 -0.20 -1.36
CA ARG A 132 -25.04 -1.23 -1.34
C ARG A 132 -24.90 -2.16 -0.13
N ALA A 133 -25.93 -2.97 0.09
CA ALA A 133 -25.97 -3.97 1.16
C ALA A 133 -24.89 -5.05 0.96
N SER A 134 -24.53 -5.75 2.05
CA SER A 134 -23.46 -6.76 2.03
C SER A 134 -23.77 -7.99 1.18
N ASP A 135 -25.05 -8.27 0.90
CA ASP A 135 -25.49 -9.37 0.04
C ASP A 135 -25.58 -9.01 -1.45
N ASP A 136 -25.31 -7.74 -1.80
CA ASP A 136 -25.28 -7.27 -3.19
C ASP A 136 -23.91 -7.57 -3.83
N PRO A 137 -23.84 -8.39 -4.89
CA PRO A 137 -22.57 -8.72 -5.55
C PRO A 137 -21.97 -7.55 -6.33
N GLU A 138 -22.74 -6.50 -6.62
CA GLU A 138 -22.28 -5.26 -7.26
C GLU A 138 -21.97 -4.18 -6.22
N ARG A 139 -21.88 -4.52 -4.92
CA ARG A 139 -21.47 -3.60 -3.87
C ARG A 139 -20.07 -3.06 -4.13
N GLU A 140 -19.93 -1.74 -4.05
CA GLU A 140 -18.63 -1.06 -4.15
C GLU A 140 -18.26 -0.41 -2.82
N VAL A 141 -16.96 -0.48 -2.51
CA VAL A 141 -16.40 0.27 -1.38
C VAL A 141 -16.39 1.75 -1.75
N THR A 142 -16.97 2.57 -0.89
CA THR A 142 -17.07 4.03 -1.06
C THR A 142 -16.33 4.80 0.01
N GLY A 143 -15.84 4.12 1.04
CA GLY A 143 -15.00 4.72 2.07
C GLY A 143 -14.67 3.72 3.17
N TYR A 144 -14.04 4.23 4.22
CA TYR A 144 -13.74 3.47 5.42
C TYR A 144 -14.12 4.27 6.66
N GLU A 145 -14.68 3.59 7.65
CA GLU A 145 -14.65 4.05 9.03
C GLU A 145 -13.55 3.29 9.78
N TRP A 146 -12.95 3.91 10.79
CA TRP A 146 -11.95 3.25 11.62
C TRP A 146 -12.13 3.52 13.10
N LEU A 147 -11.72 2.53 13.89
CA LEU A 147 -11.69 2.57 15.33
C LEU A 147 -10.35 2.02 15.81
N ALA A 148 -9.63 2.80 16.60
CA ALA A 148 -8.45 2.36 17.32
C ALA A 148 -8.75 2.19 18.80
N ASP A 149 -8.33 1.06 19.36
CA ASP A 149 -8.46 0.80 20.79
C ASP A 149 -7.17 0.26 21.39
N ARG A 150 -7.07 0.40 22.70
CA ARG A 150 -6.01 -0.18 23.53
C ARG A 150 -6.64 -0.78 24.77
N ARG A 151 -6.26 -2.01 25.11
CA ARG A 151 -6.62 -2.64 26.37
C ARG A 151 -5.57 -2.31 27.44
N GLY A 152 -6.03 -1.76 28.55
CA GLY A 152 -5.21 -1.53 29.73
C GLY A 152 -4.88 -2.83 30.46
N ALA A 153 -3.90 -2.76 31.37
CA ALA A 153 -3.53 -3.88 32.25
C ALA A 153 -4.67 -4.29 33.21
N ASP A 154 -5.65 -3.42 33.42
CA ASP A 154 -6.90 -3.68 34.13
C ASP A 154 -7.94 -4.45 33.28
N GLY A 155 -7.60 -4.77 32.02
CA GLY A 155 -8.44 -5.47 31.08
C GLY A 155 -9.50 -4.57 30.42
N VAL A 156 -9.51 -3.26 30.69
CA VAL A 156 -10.46 -2.30 30.14
C VAL A 156 -9.97 -1.83 28.77
N THR A 157 -10.82 -1.95 27.76
CA THR A 157 -10.57 -1.41 26.42
C THR A 157 -10.96 0.07 26.37
N VAL A 158 -10.04 0.91 25.90
CA VAL A 158 -10.25 2.35 25.71
C VAL A 158 -10.08 2.67 24.23
N VAL A 159 -11.06 3.35 23.65
CA VAL A 159 -10.96 3.89 22.30
C VAL A 159 -9.97 5.05 22.32
N THR A 160 -8.93 4.98 21.49
CA THR A 160 -7.86 5.97 21.41
C THR A 160 -7.98 6.89 20.21
N ALA A 161 -8.63 6.43 19.13
CA ALA A 161 -8.94 7.24 17.96
C ALA A 161 -10.12 6.63 17.20
N SER A 162 -10.83 7.45 16.44
CA SER A 162 -11.82 6.99 15.46
C SER A 162 -12.00 8.03 14.37
N GLY A 163 -12.57 7.62 13.25
CA GLY A 163 -12.90 8.52 12.16
C GLY A 163 -13.52 7.79 10.98
N SER A 164 -13.76 8.53 9.91
CA SER A 164 -14.23 7.99 8.65
C SER A 164 -13.82 8.91 7.51
N ALA A 165 -13.56 8.37 6.34
CA ALA A 165 -13.31 9.11 5.12
C ALA A 165 -13.85 8.36 3.91
N ALA A 166 -14.22 9.10 2.88
CA ALA A 166 -14.61 8.54 1.60
C ALA A 166 -13.36 8.02 0.85
N LEU A 167 -13.57 7.09 -0.08
CA LEU A 167 -12.49 6.39 -0.77
C LEU A 167 -11.72 7.29 -1.75
N ASP A 168 -12.25 8.46 -2.08
CA ASP A 168 -11.54 9.52 -2.81
C ASP A 168 -10.58 10.33 -1.94
N ASP A 169 -10.67 10.21 -0.60
CA ASP A 169 -9.78 10.82 0.38
C ASP A 169 -8.88 9.77 1.06
N LEU A 170 -8.11 9.04 0.24
CA LEU A 170 -7.18 8.01 0.71
C LEU A 170 -6.10 8.58 1.65
N ASP A 171 -5.70 9.84 1.47
CA ASP A 171 -4.69 10.50 2.30
C ASP A 171 -5.15 10.55 3.78
N THR A 172 -6.43 10.84 4.03
CA THR A 172 -6.97 10.84 5.40
C THR A 172 -6.96 9.43 6.02
N ILE A 173 -7.35 8.41 5.24
CA ILE A 173 -7.41 7.01 5.72
C ILE A 173 -5.99 6.49 6.03
N THR A 174 -5.05 6.71 5.11
CA THR A 174 -3.65 6.32 5.27
C THR A 174 -2.98 7.10 6.40
N ALA A 175 -3.22 8.40 6.52
CA ALA A 175 -2.69 9.21 7.62
C ALA A 175 -3.17 8.73 8.99
N ALA A 176 -4.41 8.27 9.11
CA ALA A 176 -4.93 7.67 10.35
C ALA A 176 -4.15 6.40 10.72
N ALA A 177 -3.91 5.51 9.75
CA ALA A 177 -3.15 4.29 9.95
C ALA A 177 -1.70 4.58 10.37
N TRP A 178 -1.00 5.45 9.63
CA TRP A 178 0.37 5.86 9.93
C TRP A 178 0.49 6.52 11.31
N THR A 179 -0.37 7.49 11.59
CA THR A 179 -0.36 8.22 12.87
C THR A 179 -0.55 7.29 14.05
N TRP A 180 -1.43 6.30 13.94
CA TRP A 180 -1.62 5.31 14.99
C TRP A 180 -0.44 4.32 15.10
N ALA A 181 0.07 3.84 13.96
CA ALA A 181 1.14 2.86 13.91
C ALA A 181 2.45 3.39 14.51
N THR A 182 2.77 4.66 14.31
CA THR A 182 4.03 5.27 14.76
C THR A 182 4.00 5.91 16.16
N GLN A 183 2.86 5.84 16.86
CA GLN A 183 2.73 6.27 18.26
C GLN A 183 3.19 5.20 19.25
#